data_AF-A0A7X6W036-F1
#
_entry.id   AF-A0A7X6W036-F1
#
_cell.length_a   1.000
_cell.length_b   1.000
_cell.length_c   1.000
_cell.angle_alpha   90.00
_cell.angle_beta   90.00
_cell.angle_gamma   90.00
#
_symmetry.space_group_name_H-M   'P 1'
#
loop_
_entity.id
_entity.type
_entity.pdbx_description
1 polymer ?
#
loop_
_entity_poly.entity_id
_entity_poly.type
_entity_poly.pdbx_seq_one_letter_code
_entity_poly.pdbx_strand_id
1 'polypeptide(L)'
;MEVRTVLLDGQHQQLCDIHSGISLPHQSRATGQTAWGQHTRLIGRPTIARARAGCQETRQRDRSRCLPSRCCAGSSPGAAKNRERGVPRPAVPGEPRRQDALVDTAPAAPASKYTCATPGRKPLIDVTKLFCGRDTTGDPIRYGHRRGPAHGNPHPTEGPAHAAPPSASDRRPVVAWNICRRCNLACVHCYTDSANRHYPGELTTEEGMALIDDLADFRIPALLFSGGEPLIRPDLFTLAAHARARNLRITLSTNGTLIDEAMAARIREAGFNYVGISLDGIGETNDRFRGMPGAFERAVRGIRNCMAVGQKVGLRLTLTRRNYQDLHAIFRFIEEEGIQRACFYHLVYAGRGNDMTRDDLSHAETRRAMDIILEHTLDFHRRGLGIDILTVDNHVDGPYLYLRLCQTDPKRAEEARRLLEWNGGGANSSGVGFGNIDPQGNVHPDQFWQQHTFGNVRERPFSEIWMDTTDPLMAGLKNRLPLLKGKCSRCRFLKMCGGSFRVRALAVTGDPWAPDPACYLTEEEISGE
;
A
#
# COMPACT_ATOMS: atom_id res chain seq x y z
N MET A 1 -50.11 -12.04 -19.70
CA MET A 1 -51.40 -12.76 -19.64
C MET A 1 -51.41 -13.58 -18.36
N GLU A 2 -52.25 -13.35 -17.35
CA GLU A 2 -53.05 -12.20 -16.88
C GLU A 2 -53.60 -12.68 -15.51
N VAL A 3 -53.79 -11.89 -14.46
CA VAL A 3 -54.65 -10.71 -14.29
C VAL A 3 -54.13 -9.85 -13.12
N ARG A 4 -54.42 -8.53 -13.14
CA ARG A 4 -54.30 -7.61 -11.98
C ARG A 4 -55.68 -7.24 -11.44
N THR A 5 -55.84 -7.22 -10.11
CA THR A 5 -56.60 -6.23 -9.29
C THR A 5 -56.52 -6.66 -7.81
N VAL A 6 -56.61 -5.86 -6.73
CA VAL A 6 -56.26 -4.48 -6.34
C VAL A 6 -56.84 -4.32 -4.91
N LEU A 7 -56.00 -3.84 -3.97
CA LEU A 7 -56.29 -3.13 -2.67
C LEU A 7 -57.47 -3.55 -1.76
N LEU A 8 -57.21 -3.72 -0.45
CA LEU A 8 -57.45 -2.68 0.59
C LEU A 8 -56.97 -3.07 2.01
N ASP A 9 -56.48 -2.06 2.73
CA ASP A 9 -56.39 -1.75 4.19
C ASP A 9 -56.45 -2.80 5.32
N GLY A 10 -55.79 -2.44 6.44
CA GLY A 10 -56.20 -2.83 7.79
C GLY A 10 -55.07 -3.08 8.79
N GLN A 11 -54.81 -2.15 9.71
CA GLN A 11 -53.94 -2.40 10.87
C GLN A 11 -54.61 -3.32 11.90
N HIS A 12 -53.85 -4.11 12.66
CA HIS A 12 -54.22 -4.43 14.05
C HIS A 12 -53.01 -4.84 14.94
N GLN A 13 -53.02 -4.38 16.19
CA GLN A 13 -52.19 -4.88 17.29
C GLN A 13 -52.79 -6.19 17.84
N GLN A 14 -51.97 -7.09 18.43
CA GLN A 14 -52.13 -7.55 19.84
C GLN A 14 -51.21 -8.72 20.28
N LEU A 15 -50.79 -8.67 21.56
CA LEU A 15 -50.55 -9.79 22.52
C LEU A 15 -49.39 -10.80 22.23
N CYS A 16 -48.76 -11.46 23.21
CA CYS A 16 -49.01 -11.56 24.66
C CYS A 16 -47.72 -11.86 25.48
N ASP A 17 -47.65 -11.40 26.73
CA ASP A 17 -46.71 -11.88 27.76
C ASP A 17 -47.26 -13.13 28.47
N ILE A 18 -46.39 -14.02 28.97
CA ILE A 18 -46.72 -14.99 30.04
C ILE A 18 -45.57 -15.08 31.07
N HIS A 19 -45.95 -15.04 32.35
CA HIS A 19 -45.08 -15.01 33.53
C HIS A 19 -45.01 -16.37 34.25
N SER A 20 -43.81 -16.74 34.75
CA SER A 20 -43.54 -17.48 36.01
C SER A 20 -42.05 -17.85 36.06
N GLY A 21 -41.30 -17.83 37.17
CA GLY A 21 -41.59 -17.56 38.58
C GLY A 21 -40.85 -18.56 39.49
N ILE A 22 -40.43 -18.15 40.71
CA ILE A 22 -39.80 -18.98 41.78
C ILE A 22 -38.29 -19.33 41.55
N SER A 23 -37.35 -19.25 42.51
CA SER A 23 -37.20 -18.51 43.79
C SER A 23 -35.72 -18.53 44.24
N LEU A 24 -35.29 -17.53 45.02
CA LEU A 24 -34.01 -17.52 45.76
C LEU A 24 -34.15 -18.20 47.13
N PRO A 25 -33.02 -18.49 47.82
CA PRO A 25 -32.85 -17.86 49.14
C PRO A 25 -31.45 -17.30 49.42
N HIS A 26 -31.40 -16.22 50.19
CA HIS A 26 -30.21 -15.66 50.83
C HIS A 26 -30.11 -16.16 52.29
N GLN A 27 -28.90 -16.46 52.78
CA GLN A 27 -28.52 -16.27 54.18
C GLN A 27 -27.05 -15.81 54.30
N SER A 28 -26.60 -15.46 55.51
CA SER A 28 -25.63 -14.37 55.74
C SER A 28 -24.64 -14.61 56.90
N ARG A 29 -23.63 -13.71 57.00
CA ARG A 29 -22.74 -13.38 58.15
C ARG A 29 -21.39 -14.12 58.31
N ALA A 30 -20.33 -13.39 57.95
CA ALA A 30 -19.27 -12.86 58.83
C ALA A 30 -18.73 -13.66 60.04
N THR A 31 -17.43 -13.98 60.00
CA THR A 31 -16.33 -13.80 61.02
C THR A 31 -15.04 -14.41 60.39
N GLY A 32 -13.79 -14.09 60.75
CA GLY A 32 -13.26 -13.20 61.79
C GLY A 32 -12.14 -13.88 62.60
N GLN A 33 -10.87 -13.63 62.24
CA GLN A 33 -9.60 -13.92 62.99
C GLN A 33 -9.11 -15.37 63.16
N THR A 34 -7.86 -15.62 62.73
CA THR A 34 -6.64 -16.16 63.44
C THR A 34 -5.70 -16.74 62.36
N ALA A 35 -4.47 -16.29 62.07
CA ALA A 35 -3.30 -15.82 62.84
C ALA A 35 -2.28 -16.94 63.19
N TRP A 36 -0.98 -16.63 62.96
CA TRP A 36 0.25 -17.43 63.24
C TRP A 36 0.55 -18.61 62.29
N GLY A 37 1.79 -18.84 61.85
CA GLY A 37 3.01 -18.04 62.06
C GLY A 37 4.19 -18.38 61.13
N GLN A 38 4.97 -17.33 60.82
CA GLN A 38 6.44 -17.24 60.85
C GLN A 38 7.33 -18.30 60.16
N HIS A 39 8.11 -17.83 59.18
CA HIS A 39 9.58 -17.78 59.35
C HIS A 39 10.19 -16.57 58.60
N THR A 40 11.23 -15.96 59.17
CA THR A 40 11.74 -14.63 58.79
C THR A 40 13.26 -14.63 58.63
N ARG A 41 13.78 -13.90 57.63
CA ARG A 41 14.98 -13.00 57.63
C ARG A 41 15.25 -12.55 56.18
N LEU A 42 15.17 -11.25 55.84
CA LEU A 42 16.22 -10.21 55.97
C LEU A 42 17.46 -10.58 55.13
N ILE A 43 18.04 -9.78 54.20
CA ILE A 43 18.13 -8.31 53.99
C ILE A 43 18.01 -8.05 52.45
N GLY A 44 17.57 -6.91 51.87
CA GLY A 44 17.17 -5.58 52.37
C GLY A 44 16.91 -4.59 51.20
N ARG A 45 17.34 -3.32 51.33
CA ARG A 45 17.35 -2.25 50.28
C ARG A 45 18.55 -1.31 50.51
N PRO A 46 18.98 -0.54 49.49
CA PRO A 46 19.45 0.82 49.72
C PRO A 46 18.71 1.87 48.86
N THR A 47 18.59 3.08 49.40
CA THR A 47 18.13 4.29 48.70
C THR A 47 19.15 5.40 48.91
N ILE A 48 19.49 6.11 47.83
CA ILE A 48 19.94 7.51 47.75
C ILE A 48 21.07 7.96 48.71
N ALA A 49 22.20 8.40 48.13
CA ALA A 49 23.02 9.45 48.72
C ALA A 49 23.49 10.44 47.64
N ARG A 50 23.31 11.74 47.89
CA ARG A 50 23.96 12.83 47.13
C ARG A 50 25.36 13.07 47.71
N ALA A 51 26.30 13.49 46.88
CA ALA A 51 27.44 14.31 47.30
C ALA A 51 27.64 15.45 46.30
N ARG A 52 28.08 16.61 46.81
CA ARG A 52 28.29 17.88 46.10
C ARG A 52 29.72 18.37 46.34
N ALA A 53 30.12 19.39 45.58
CA ALA A 53 31.34 20.22 45.68
C ALA A 53 32.61 19.63 45.03
N GLY A 54 33.46 20.44 44.36
CA GLY A 54 33.30 21.86 44.00
C GLY A 54 34.61 22.54 43.57
N CYS A 55 34.51 23.70 42.89
CA CYS A 55 35.62 24.61 42.49
C CYS A 55 36.66 24.03 41.51
N GLN A 56 37.45 24.78 40.72
CA GLN A 56 37.58 26.21 40.34
C GLN A 56 38.30 26.21 38.95
N GLU A 57 37.88 26.94 37.90
CA GLU A 57 38.12 28.37 37.60
C GLU A 57 39.34 28.66 36.68
N THR A 58 39.17 29.59 35.72
CA THR A 58 40.16 30.09 34.71
C THR A 58 40.52 29.11 33.55
N ARG A 59 40.87 29.52 32.32
CA ARG A 59 41.42 30.80 31.80
C ARG A 59 41.10 31.03 30.29
N GLN A 60 41.34 32.25 29.78
CA GLN A 60 41.05 32.71 28.40
C GLN A 60 42.18 32.42 27.37
N ARG A 61 41.88 32.78 26.09
CA ARG A 61 42.73 32.96 24.87
C ARG A 61 42.63 31.82 23.83
N ASP A 62 42.68 32.07 22.51
CA ASP A 62 42.90 33.32 21.76
C ASP A 62 42.16 33.36 20.39
N ARG A 63 42.11 34.54 19.75
CA ARG A 63 41.59 34.74 18.37
C ARG A 63 42.73 34.83 17.35
N SER A 64 42.71 34.01 16.30
CA SER A 64 43.29 34.23 14.95
C SER A 64 43.21 32.91 14.16
N ARG A 65 43.16 32.85 12.82
CA ARG A 65 43.32 33.85 11.74
C ARG A 65 42.52 33.36 10.52
N CYS A 66 41.93 34.27 9.74
CA CYS A 66 41.45 33.96 8.38
C CYS A 66 42.61 33.99 7.38
N LEU A 67 42.52 33.21 6.28
CA LEU A 67 42.63 33.65 4.87
C LEU A 67 42.56 32.44 3.90
N PRO A 68 42.20 32.64 2.60
CA PRO A 68 41.86 31.55 1.66
C PRO A 68 42.91 31.32 0.55
N SER A 69 42.76 30.21 -0.17
CA SER A 69 43.38 29.94 -1.48
C SER A 69 42.28 29.89 -2.56
N ARG A 70 42.03 30.98 -3.29
CA ARG A 70 42.66 31.36 -4.58
C ARG A 70 42.28 30.47 -5.77
N CYS A 71 41.49 31.06 -6.66
CA CYS A 71 41.24 30.61 -8.03
C CYS A 71 42.51 30.68 -8.89
N CYS A 72 42.60 29.83 -9.91
CA CYS A 72 43.41 30.09 -11.10
C CYS A 72 42.49 30.51 -12.25
N ALA A 73 42.95 31.47 -13.05
CA ALA A 73 42.25 31.99 -14.23
C ALA A 73 43.16 31.91 -15.47
N GLY A 74 42.54 31.95 -16.65
CA GLY A 74 43.20 31.95 -17.96
C GLY A 74 43.01 30.62 -18.72
N SER A 75 42.80 30.61 -20.03
CA SER A 75 42.58 31.73 -20.97
C SER A 75 41.91 31.21 -22.25
N SER A 76 41.01 31.98 -22.88
CA SER A 76 40.62 31.74 -24.28
C SER A 76 41.79 32.13 -25.22
N PRO A 77 41.85 31.58 -26.45
CA PRO A 77 41.37 32.38 -27.58
C PRO A 77 40.79 31.57 -28.77
N GLY A 78 40.23 32.27 -29.76
CA GLY A 78 40.19 31.79 -31.15
C GLY A 78 38.79 31.72 -31.79
N ALA A 79 38.42 32.76 -32.54
CA ALA A 79 37.28 32.71 -33.47
C ALA A 79 37.77 32.52 -34.91
N ALA A 80 37.04 31.73 -35.72
CA ALA A 80 37.22 31.65 -37.16
C ALA A 80 35.86 31.42 -37.87
N LYS A 81 35.69 32.03 -39.05
CA LYS A 81 34.45 32.06 -39.85
C LYS A 81 34.51 31.07 -41.01
N ASN A 82 33.36 30.52 -41.41
CA ASN A 82 32.85 30.42 -42.79
C ASN A 82 31.46 29.73 -42.79
N ARG A 83 30.41 30.33 -43.39
CA ARG A 83 29.94 30.18 -44.80
C ARG A 83 29.56 28.73 -45.16
N GLU A 84 28.47 28.41 -45.88
CA GLU A 84 27.32 29.15 -46.47
C GLU A 84 26.33 28.08 -47.01
N ARG A 85 25.14 28.47 -47.49
CA ARG A 85 24.10 27.65 -48.20
C ARG A 85 23.29 26.70 -47.28
N GLY A 86 21.98 26.49 -47.46
CA GLY A 86 21.02 27.11 -48.38
C GLY A 86 19.62 26.48 -48.21
N VAL A 87 18.56 27.27 -48.26
CA VAL A 87 17.15 26.84 -48.11
C VAL A 87 16.46 27.02 -49.47
N PRO A 88 15.56 26.10 -49.92
CA PRO A 88 14.14 26.43 -49.86
C PRO A 88 13.17 25.27 -49.56
N ARG A 89 12.04 25.62 -48.93
CA ARG A 89 10.77 24.86 -48.96
C ARG A 89 10.01 25.15 -50.27
N PRO A 90 9.19 24.23 -50.78
CA PRO A 90 7.90 24.53 -51.42
C PRO A 90 6.76 24.35 -50.37
N ALA A 91 5.75 25.22 -50.21
CA ALA A 91 4.83 25.89 -51.15
C ALA A 91 3.51 25.13 -51.32
N VAL A 92 2.41 25.79 -50.96
CA VAL A 92 1.01 25.34 -51.02
C VAL A 92 0.38 25.73 -52.36
N PRO A 93 -0.54 24.92 -52.92
CA PRO A 93 -1.54 25.41 -53.88
C PRO A 93 -2.99 25.26 -53.37
N GLY A 94 -3.79 26.30 -53.63
CA GLY A 94 -5.15 26.51 -53.11
C GLY A 94 -6.32 25.77 -53.78
N GLU A 95 -7.52 26.19 -53.35
CA GLU A 95 -8.86 25.71 -53.73
C GLU A 95 -9.22 25.91 -55.22
N PRO A 96 -10.34 25.30 -55.65
CA PRO A 96 -11.43 26.12 -56.20
C PRO A 96 -12.79 25.92 -55.49
N ARG A 97 -13.66 26.94 -55.59
CA ARG A 97 -15.00 27.04 -54.96
C ARG A 97 -16.16 26.56 -55.87
N ARG A 98 -17.35 26.48 -55.25
CA ARG A 98 -18.74 26.44 -55.80
C ARG A 98 -19.35 25.03 -55.90
N GLN A 99 -20.66 24.79 -55.65
CA GLN A 99 -21.75 25.70 -55.21
C GLN A 99 -22.86 24.95 -54.45
N ASP A 100 -23.74 25.75 -53.83
CA ASP A 100 -24.81 25.45 -52.87
C ASP A 100 -25.81 24.32 -53.22
N ALA A 101 -26.27 23.60 -52.18
CA ALA A 101 -27.64 23.07 -52.10
C ALA A 101 -28.05 22.85 -50.63
N LEU A 102 -29.03 23.62 -50.14
CA LEU A 102 -29.68 23.43 -48.84
C LEU A 102 -30.70 22.29 -48.93
N VAL A 103 -30.60 21.27 -48.07
CA VAL A 103 -31.74 20.42 -47.69
C VAL A 103 -31.69 20.20 -46.18
N ASP A 104 -32.69 20.73 -45.49
CA ASP A 104 -32.89 20.58 -44.05
C ASP A 104 -33.54 19.23 -43.75
N THR A 105 -32.75 18.28 -43.23
CA THR A 105 -33.25 17.11 -42.51
C THR A 105 -32.25 16.71 -41.44
N ALA A 106 -32.68 16.68 -40.17
CA ALA A 106 -31.87 16.15 -39.08
C ALA A 106 -31.97 14.62 -39.01
N PRO A 107 -30.84 13.87 -38.96
CA PRO A 107 -30.85 12.47 -38.57
C PRO A 107 -30.08 12.24 -37.26
N ALA A 108 -30.73 11.50 -36.36
CA ALA A 108 -30.23 10.74 -35.21
C ALA A 108 -28.74 10.93 -34.79
N ALA A 109 -28.55 11.34 -33.54
CA ALA A 109 -27.27 11.20 -32.85
C ALA A 109 -26.75 9.74 -32.96
N PRO A 110 -25.49 9.51 -33.36
CA PRO A 110 -24.97 8.16 -33.50
C PRO A 110 -24.93 7.47 -32.13
N ALA A 111 -25.56 6.30 -32.05
CA ALA A 111 -25.56 5.47 -30.85
C ALA A 111 -24.14 4.98 -30.53
N SER A 112 -23.41 5.76 -29.73
CA SER A 112 -22.08 5.39 -29.27
C SER A 112 -22.18 4.16 -28.37
N LYS A 113 -21.55 3.07 -28.81
CA LYS A 113 -21.55 1.76 -28.14
C LYS A 113 -20.65 1.75 -26.90
N TYR A 114 -20.92 2.59 -25.91
CA TYR A 114 -20.31 2.50 -24.59
C TYR A 114 -21.08 1.51 -23.70
N THR A 115 -21.06 0.23 -24.08
CA THR A 115 -21.61 -0.85 -23.26
C THR A 115 -20.74 -1.10 -22.03
N CYS A 116 -21.15 -0.52 -20.91
CA CYS A 116 -20.88 -0.93 -19.53
C CYS A 116 -19.44 -1.36 -19.16
N ALA A 117 -18.63 -0.42 -18.64
CA ALA A 117 -17.37 -0.74 -17.96
C ALA A 117 -17.61 -1.21 -16.48
N THR A 118 -16.64 -1.00 -15.56
CA THR A 118 -16.55 -1.40 -14.11
C THR A 118 -15.78 -2.75 -13.89
N PRO A 119 -15.07 -3.01 -12.75
CA PRO A 119 -13.68 -2.52 -12.55
C PRO A 119 -12.64 -3.48 -11.87
N GLY A 120 -11.35 -3.31 -12.19
CA GLY A 120 -10.24 -3.29 -11.19
C GLY A 120 -9.61 -4.59 -10.61
N ARG A 121 -8.25 -4.66 -10.53
CA ARG A 121 -7.50 -5.78 -9.89
C ARG A 121 -6.27 -5.34 -9.07
N LYS A 122 -5.67 -6.24 -8.26
CA LYS A 122 -4.52 -5.96 -7.34
C LYS A 122 -3.48 -7.11 -7.28
N PRO A 123 -2.17 -6.83 -7.23
CA PRO A 123 -1.09 -7.83 -7.34
C PRO A 123 -0.50 -8.35 -6.01
N LEU A 124 -1.18 -8.20 -4.85
CA LEU A 124 -0.61 -8.68 -3.58
C LEU A 124 -0.71 -10.19 -3.42
N ILE A 125 0.27 -10.78 -2.72
CA ILE A 125 0.21 -12.19 -2.27
C ILE A 125 -0.54 -12.21 -0.93
N ASP A 126 -1.75 -12.76 -0.93
CA ASP A 126 -2.55 -12.98 0.27
C ASP A 126 -2.22 -14.37 0.83
N VAL A 127 -1.37 -14.41 1.86
CA VAL A 127 -0.87 -15.67 2.45
C VAL A 127 -2.01 -16.41 3.13
N THR A 128 -2.90 -15.68 3.82
CA THR A 128 -4.09 -16.24 4.48
C THR A 128 -5.00 -16.95 3.48
N LYS A 129 -5.29 -16.34 2.31
CA LYS A 129 -6.07 -16.99 1.26
C LYS A 129 -5.32 -18.13 0.58
N LEU A 130 -4.08 -17.92 0.15
CA LEU A 130 -3.35 -18.91 -0.64
C LEU A 130 -2.96 -20.14 0.18
N PHE A 131 -2.40 -19.95 1.38
CA PHE A 131 -1.92 -21.04 2.23
C PHE A 131 -3.04 -21.74 2.99
N CYS A 132 -4.02 -20.98 3.51
CA CYS A 132 -5.05 -21.51 4.42
C CYS A 132 -6.47 -21.55 3.82
N GLY A 133 -6.68 -21.10 2.58
CA GLY A 133 -7.97 -21.16 1.87
C GLY A 133 -9.05 -20.17 2.32
N ARG A 134 -8.81 -19.41 3.40
CA ARG A 134 -9.76 -18.46 3.99
C ARG A 134 -9.96 -17.23 3.11
N ASP A 135 -11.22 -16.87 2.82
CA ASP A 135 -11.55 -15.67 2.07
C ASP A 135 -11.23 -14.38 2.84
N THR A 136 -10.63 -13.40 2.16
CA THR A 136 -10.33 -12.05 2.70
C THR A 136 -11.02 -10.95 1.87
N THR A 137 -11.12 -9.74 2.46
CA THR A 137 -11.89 -8.62 1.87
C THR A 137 -11.38 -8.19 0.49
N GLY A 138 -10.13 -8.50 0.14
CA GLY A 138 -9.51 -8.09 -1.13
C GLY A 138 -9.54 -9.16 -2.24
N ASP A 139 -10.01 -10.38 -1.96
CA ASP A 139 -9.88 -11.50 -2.89
C ASP A 139 -10.62 -11.37 -4.22
N PRO A 140 -11.80 -10.73 -4.32
CA PRO A 140 -12.41 -10.47 -5.62
C PRO A 140 -11.50 -9.67 -6.56
N ILE A 141 -10.68 -8.77 -5.99
CA ILE A 141 -9.76 -7.88 -6.70
C ILE A 141 -8.43 -8.60 -7.02
N ARG A 142 -7.99 -9.56 -6.19
CA ARG A 142 -6.74 -10.33 -6.42
C ARG A 142 -6.93 -11.57 -7.28
N TYR A 143 -8.03 -12.29 -7.06
CA TYR A 143 -8.26 -13.66 -7.49
C TYR A 143 -9.59 -13.88 -8.24
N GLY A 144 -10.41 -12.85 -8.42
CA GLY A 144 -11.58 -12.91 -9.32
C GLY A 144 -12.79 -13.70 -8.82
N HIS A 145 -12.79 -14.18 -7.57
CA HIS A 145 -13.93 -14.88 -6.98
C HIS A 145 -14.93 -13.91 -6.32
N ARG A 146 -16.23 -14.26 -6.30
CA ARG A 146 -17.24 -13.51 -5.53
C ARG A 146 -17.01 -13.71 -4.03
N ARG A 147 -17.37 -12.71 -3.22
CA ARG A 147 -17.32 -12.75 -1.74
C ARG A 147 -18.03 -14.00 -1.20
N GLY A 148 -17.34 -14.78 -0.37
CA GLY A 148 -17.97 -15.81 0.47
C GLY A 148 -18.70 -15.21 1.67
N PRO A 149 -19.46 -16.01 2.44
CA PRO A 149 -20.24 -15.54 3.59
C PRO A 149 -19.41 -15.31 4.86
N ALA A 150 -18.15 -15.78 4.92
CA ALA A 150 -17.33 -15.81 6.15
C ALA A 150 -16.56 -14.51 6.47
N HIS A 151 -16.96 -13.37 5.88
CA HIS A 151 -16.29 -12.10 6.11
C HIS A 151 -16.76 -11.42 7.41
N GLY A 152 -15.81 -10.92 8.20
CA GLY A 152 -16.12 -10.05 9.33
C GLY A 152 -16.83 -8.76 8.90
N ASN A 153 -17.57 -8.15 9.83
CA ASN A 153 -18.56 -7.11 9.55
C ASN A 153 -18.10 -6.08 8.49
N PRO A 154 -18.86 -5.85 7.41
CA PRO A 154 -18.56 -4.79 6.45
C PRO A 154 -18.58 -3.43 7.16
N HIS A 155 -17.70 -2.51 6.77
CA HIS A 155 -17.82 -1.13 7.25
C HIS A 155 -19.17 -0.55 6.76
N PRO A 156 -19.86 0.32 7.52
CA PRO A 156 -21.16 0.87 7.11
C PRO A 156 -21.16 1.63 5.76
N THR A 157 -19.98 2.03 5.27
CA THR A 157 -19.76 2.65 3.95
C THR A 157 -19.21 1.69 2.88
N GLU A 158 -19.11 0.38 3.16
CA GLU A 158 -18.83 -0.61 2.11
C GLU A 158 -20.07 -0.79 1.22
N GLY A 159 -20.09 -0.05 0.10
CA GLY A 159 -21.05 -0.25 -0.97
C GLY A 159 -20.93 -1.64 -1.64
N PRO A 160 -21.69 -1.87 -2.74
CA PRO A 160 -21.68 -3.14 -3.45
C PRO A 160 -20.25 -3.59 -3.80
N ALA A 161 -19.96 -4.88 -3.61
CA ALA A 161 -18.66 -5.42 -3.96
C ALA A 161 -18.37 -5.15 -5.45
N HIS A 162 -17.21 -4.57 -5.75
CA HIS A 162 -16.76 -4.45 -7.13
C HIS A 162 -16.83 -5.81 -7.81
N ALA A 163 -17.55 -5.89 -8.93
CA ALA A 163 -17.71 -7.12 -9.68
C ALA A 163 -16.32 -7.64 -10.10
N ALA A 164 -16.08 -8.94 -9.93
CA ALA A 164 -14.84 -9.55 -10.39
C ALA A 164 -14.68 -9.32 -11.91
N PRO A 165 -13.61 -8.65 -12.37
CA PRO A 165 -13.45 -8.33 -13.78
C PRO A 165 -13.30 -9.60 -14.64
N PRO A 166 -13.89 -9.65 -15.83
CA PRO A 166 -14.01 -10.88 -16.62
C PRO A 166 -12.67 -11.39 -17.15
N SER A 167 -11.76 -10.51 -17.58
CA SER A 167 -10.45 -10.91 -18.11
C SER A 167 -9.27 -10.14 -17.51
N ALA A 168 -8.07 -10.69 -17.69
CA ALA A 168 -6.83 -10.12 -17.19
C ALA A 168 -6.38 -8.83 -17.92
N SER A 169 -6.91 -8.55 -19.11
CA SER A 169 -6.64 -7.32 -19.87
C SER A 169 -7.52 -6.14 -19.42
N ASP A 170 -8.69 -6.40 -18.83
CA ASP A 170 -9.66 -5.37 -18.43
C ASP A 170 -9.33 -4.72 -17.07
N ARG A 171 -8.06 -4.83 -16.61
CA ARG A 171 -7.62 -4.38 -15.28
C ARG A 171 -7.55 -2.86 -15.23
N ARG A 172 -8.32 -2.26 -14.31
CA ARG A 172 -8.09 -0.90 -13.81
C ARG A 172 -7.13 -0.94 -12.59
N PRO A 173 -6.22 0.04 -12.44
CA PRO A 173 -5.21 0.03 -11.39
C PRO A 173 -5.81 0.43 -10.04
N VAL A 174 -5.36 -0.17 -8.93
CA VAL A 174 -5.38 0.53 -7.65
C VAL A 174 -4.44 1.72 -7.76
N VAL A 175 -4.91 2.93 -7.44
CA VAL A 175 -4.09 4.14 -7.53
C VAL A 175 -3.68 4.56 -6.13
N ALA A 176 -2.37 4.68 -5.89
CA ALA A 176 -1.83 5.34 -4.72
C ALA A 176 -1.51 6.80 -5.07
N TRP A 177 -2.16 7.75 -4.40
CA TRP A 177 -1.85 9.17 -4.57
C TRP A 177 -1.05 9.64 -3.36
N ASN A 178 0.19 10.06 -3.60
CA ASN A 178 1.03 10.73 -2.62
C ASN A 178 0.55 12.17 -2.50
N ILE A 179 -0.38 12.49 -1.60
CA ILE A 179 -1.07 13.79 -1.62
C ILE A 179 -0.20 14.97 -1.17
N CYS A 180 0.92 14.70 -0.51
CA CYS A 180 1.93 15.68 -0.09
C CYS A 180 3.28 14.98 0.13
N ARG A 181 4.39 15.72 0.04
CA ARG A 181 5.74 15.23 0.39
C ARG A 181 6.18 15.62 1.81
N ARG A 182 5.43 16.49 2.50
CA ARG A 182 5.73 16.81 3.90
C ARG A 182 5.46 15.60 4.80
N CYS A 183 6.38 15.29 5.71
CA CYS A 183 6.25 14.23 6.72
C CYS A 183 6.80 14.71 8.07
N ASN A 184 6.24 14.25 9.19
CA ASN A 184 6.76 14.51 10.53
C ASN A 184 7.86 13.53 10.97
N LEU A 185 8.22 12.54 10.15
CA LEU A 185 9.24 11.52 10.42
C LEU A 185 10.39 11.54 9.40
N ALA A 186 11.49 10.86 9.74
CA ALA A 186 12.71 10.78 8.95
C ALA A 186 13.13 9.33 8.65
N CYS A 187 12.16 8.47 8.29
CA CYS A 187 12.37 7.03 8.11
C CYS A 187 13.52 6.71 7.14
N VAL A 188 14.34 5.69 7.46
CA VAL A 188 15.55 5.35 6.71
C VAL A 188 15.24 4.86 5.28
N HIS A 189 14.17 4.09 5.11
CA HIS A 189 13.75 3.47 3.84
C HIS A 189 12.77 4.34 3.02
N CYS A 190 12.62 5.62 3.33
CA CYS A 190 11.53 6.45 2.82
C CYS A 190 11.59 6.64 1.30
N TYR A 191 10.67 6.01 0.57
CA TYR A 191 10.63 6.02 -0.91
C TYR A 191 10.40 7.40 -1.54
N THR A 192 9.73 8.33 -0.83
CA THR A 192 9.49 9.71 -1.27
C THR A 192 10.58 10.71 -0.87
N ASP A 193 11.58 10.29 -0.08
CA ASP A 193 12.51 11.19 0.62
C ASP A 193 11.78 12.41 1.24
N SER A 194 10.83 12.12 2.11
CA SER A 194 9.99 13.11 2.79
C SER A 194 10.64 13.66 4.06
N ALA A 195 10.43 14.95 4.34
CA ALA A 195 10.90 15.63 5.54
C ALA A 195 9.86 16.66 6.04
N ASN A 196 10.05 17.20 7.24
CA ASN A 196 9.13 18.20 7.82
C ASN A 196 9.44 19.61 7.29
N ARG A 197 9.27 19.83 5.99
CA ARG A 197 9.39 21.12 5.32
C ARG A 197 8.25 21.34 4.34
N HIS A 198 8.08 22.58 3.90
CA HIS A 198 7.20 22.91 2.79
C HIS A 198 7.81 22.45 1.46
N TYR A 199 6.98 21.93 0.56
CA TYR A 199 7.35 21.55 -0.79
C TYR A 199 6.41 22.30 -1.76
N PRO A 200 6.92 23.10 -2.71
CA PRO A 200 6.08 23.83 -3.66
C PRO A 200 5.55 22.91 -4.78
N GLY A 201 4.52 23.38 -5.49
CA GLY A 201 3.99 22.73 -6.69
C GLY A 201 3.10 21.51 -6.45
N GLU A 202 2.76 21.19 -5.20
CA GLU A 202 1.78 20.14 -4.88
C GLU A 202 0.39 20.48 -5.46
N LEU A 203 -0.44 19.48 -5.75
CA LEU A 203 -1.80 19.66 -6.28
C LEU A 203 -2.69 20.42 -5.29
N THR A 204 -3.43 21.43 -5.75
CA THR A 204 -4.41 22.15 -4.92
C THR A 204 -5.60 21.26 -4.53
N THR A 205 -6.51 21.79 -3.72
CA THR A 205 -7.77 21.09 -3.38
C THR A 205 -8.59 20.81 -4.64
N GLU A 206 -8.69 21.80 -5.53
CA GLU A 206 -9.51 21.80 -6.75
C GLU A 206 -8.92 20.84 -7.79
N GLU A 207 -7.61 20.90 -8.02
CA GLU A 207 -6.89 19.93 -8.86
C GLU A 207 -7.04 18.50 -8.31
N GLY A 208 -7.01 18.34 -6.98
CA GLY A 208 -7.24 17.08 -6.29
C GLY A 208 -8.66 16.53 -6.46
N MET A 209 -9.67 17.40 -6.45
CA MET A 209 -11.06 17.03 -6.72
C MET A 209 -11.25 16.58 -8.18
N ALA A 210 -10.72 17.35 -9.14
CA ALA A 210 -10.78 17.00 -10.56
C ALA A 210 -10.08 15.66 -10.87
N LEU A 211 -8.94 15.39 -10.22
CA LEU A 211 -8.28 14.09 -10.28
C LEU A 211 -9.18 12.97 -9.73
N ILE A 212 -9.80 13.18 -8.57
CA ILE A 212 -10.72 12.21 -7.97
C ILE A 212 -11.90 11.90 -8.92
N ASP A 213 -12.41 12.90 -9.64
CA ASP A 213 -13.50 12.73 -10.60
C ASP A 213 -13.09 11.86 -11.80
N ASP A 214 -11.92 12.10 -12.40
CA ASP A 214 -11.38 11.24 -13.48
C ASP A 214 -11.13 9.80 -12.98
N LEU A 215 -10.56 9.63 -11.79
CA LEU A 215 -10.33 8.31 -11.20
C LEU A 215 -11.64 7.55 -10.95
N ALA A 216 -12.71 8.24 -10.56
CA ALA A 216 -14.04 7.67 -10.40
C ALA A 216 -14.66 7.25 -11.74
N ASP A 217 -14.58 8.10 -12.77
CA ASP A 217 -15.14 7.79 -14.09
C ASP A 217 -14.33 6.73 -14.86
N PHE A 218 -13.01 6.65 -14.62
CA PHE A 218 -12.15 5.54 -15.04
C PHE A 218 -12.44 4.22 -14.31
N ARG A 219 -13.14 4.32 -13.16
CA ARG A 219 -13.59 3.22 -12.29
C ARG A 219 -12.42 2.45 -11.71
N ILE A 220 -11.53 3.13 -11.01
CA ILE A 220 -10.49 2.45 -10.23
C ILE A 220 -11.10 1.64 -9.07
N PRO A 221 -10.56 0.45 -8.72
CA PRO A 221 -11.06 -0.37 -7.61
C PRO A 221 -10.83 0.22 -6.22
N ALA A 222 -9.82 1.10 -6.06
CA ALA A 222 -9.55 1.80 -4.81
C ALA A 222 -8.57 2.96 -5.03
N LEU A 223 -8.79 4.05 -4.30
CA LEU A 223 -7.83 5.13 -4.09
C LEU A 223 -7.14 4.95 -2.73
N LEU A 224 -5.82 4.94 -2.74
CA LEU A 224 -4.99 4.94 -1.53
C LEU A 224 -4.41 6.35 -1.32
N PHE A 225 -4.91 7.04 -0.31
CA PHE A 225 -4.31 8.29 0.19
C PHE A 225 -3.01 7.94 0.93
N SER A 226 -1.91 8.47 0.41
CA SER A 226 -0.56 8.29 0.94
C SER A 226 0.24 9.59 0.76
N GLY A 227 1.57 9.51 0.65
CA GLY A 227 2.47 10.66 0.70
C GLY A 227 3.25 10.69 2.01
N GLY A 228 4.04 11.75 2.23
CA GLY A 228 4.98 11.86 3.35
C GLY A 228 4.32 11.54 4.70
N GLU A 229 3.36 12.34 5.12
CA GLU A 229 2.33 11.93 6.06
C GLU A 229 1.00 12.62 5.68
N PRO A 230 0.00 11.89 5.13
CA PRO A 230 -1.23 12.50 4.64
C PRO A 230 -2.01 13.25 5.72
N LEU A 231 -1.92 12.86 7.00
CA LEU A 231 -2.59 13.57 8.09
C LEU A 231 -2.05 15.00 8.35
N ILE A 232 -0.96 15.40 7.69
CA ILE A 232 -0.44 16.78 7.71
C ILE A 232 -1.11 17.66 6.64
N ARG A 233 -1.69 17.08 5.58
CA ARG A 233 -2.34 17.84 4.49
C ARG A 233 -3.69 18.41 4.97
N PRO A 234 -3.90 19.74 5.01
CA PRO A 234 -5.09 20.35 5.64
C PRO A 234 -6.43 19.92 5.04
N ASP A 235 -6.48 19.71 3.74
CA ASP A 235 -7.67 19.40 2.94
C ASP A 235 -7.90 17.89 2.72
N LEU A 236 -7.11 17.00 3.35
CA LEU A 236 -7.27 15.53 3.25
C LEU A 236 -8.73 15.08 3.44
N PHE A 237 -9.41 15.63 4.45
CA PHE A 237 -10.77 15.24 4.79
C PHE A 237 -11.80 15.76 3.78
N THR A 238 -11.53 16.90 3.14
CA THR A 238 -12.32 17.43 2.02
C THR A 238 -12.19 16.53 0.78
N LEU A 239 -10.97 16.14 0.43
CA LEU A 239 -10.69 15.20 -0.66
C LEU A 239 -11.32 13.81 -0.40
N ALA A 240 -11.22 13.30 0.83
CA ALA A 240 -11.83 12.04 1.22
C ALA A 240 -13.37 12.08 1.12
N ALA A 241 -14.00 13.19 1.53
CA ALA A 241 -15.43 13.39 1.40
C ALA A 241 -15.87 13.44 -0.09
N HIS A 242 -15.11 14.13 -0.94
CA HIS A 242 -15.37 14.18 -2.39
C HIS A 242 -15.27 12.80 -3.04
N ALA A 243 -14.17 12.07 -2.78
CA ALA A 243 -13.99 10.71 -3.30
C ALA A 243 -15.10 9.75 -2.85
N ARG A 244 -15.56 9.87 -1.59
CA ARG A 244 -16.70 9.10 -1.08
C ARG A 244 -18.01 9.48 -1.79
N ALA A 245 -18.27 10.77 -2.05
CA ALA A 245 -19.44 11.23 -2.81
C ALA A 245 -19.44 10.70 -4.26
N ARG A 246 -18.25 10.48 -4.83
CA ARG A 246 -18.03 9.83 -6.14
C ARG A 246 -18.02 8.29 -6.09
N ASN A 247 -18.42 7.69 -4.96
CA ASN A 247 -18.46 6.24 -4.71
C ASN A 247 -17.12 5.51 -4.85
N LEU A 248 -15.99 6.22 -4.70
CA LEU A 248 -14.67 5.56 -4.65
C LEU A 248 -14.45 4.88 -3.31
N ARG A 249 -13.91 3.65 -3.36
CA ARG A 249 -13.37 2.97 -2.19
C ARG A 249 -12.06 3.64 -1.79
N ILE A 250 -12.03 4.27 -0.62
CA ILE A 250 -10.86 5.03 -0.14
C ILE A 250 -10.15 4.33 1.01
N THR A 251 -8.82 4.40 1.02
CA THR A 251 -7.97 3.82 2.07
C THR A 251 -6.85 4.78 2.43
N LEU A 252 -6.33 4.67 3.65
CA LEU A 252 -5.26 5.54 4.17
C LEU A 252 -3.98 4.73 4.41
N SER A 253 -2.83 5.32 4.10
CA SER A 253 -1.51 4.87 4.58
C SER A 253 -0.87 5.99 5.38
N THR A 254 -0.59 5.74 6.66
CA THR A 254 -0.11 6.76 7.60
C THR A 254 0.92 6.13 8.54
N ASN A 255 1.81 6.95 9.08
CA ASN A 255 2.72 6.55 10.15
C ASN A 255 2.01 6.43 11.52
N GLY A 256 0.75 6.83 11.63
CA GLY A 256 -0.09 6.68 12.82
C GLY A 256 0.26 7.59 14.00
N THR A 257 1.40 8.30 13.96
CA THR A 257 1.90 9.06 15.12
C THR A 257 1.11 10.33 15.46
N LEU A 258 0.22 10.76 14.56
CA LEU A 258 -0.68 11.92 14.69
C LEU A 258 -2.13 11.52 15.01
N ILE A 259 -2.39 10.24 15.27
CA ILE A 259 -3.76 9.75 15.54
C ILE A 259 -4.03 9.76 17.05
N ASP A 260 -4.56 10.88 17.53
CA ASP A 260 -5.29 10.95 18.80
C ASP A 260 -6.75 10.48 18.64
N GLU A 261 -7.53 10.54 19.71
CA GLU A 261 -8.94 10.14 19.73
C GLU A 261 -9.81 10.95 18.74
N ALA A 262 -9.58 12.27 18.67
CA ALA A 262 -10.31 13.16 17.78
C ALA A 262 -9.96 12.91 16.30
N MET A 263 -8.68 12.66 16.00
CA MET A 263 -8.22 12.29 14.67
C MET A 263 -8.76 10.91 14.26
N ALA A 264 -8.79 9.94 15.17
CA ALA A 264 -9.40 8.63 14.92
C ALA A 264 -10.90 8.75 14.57
N ALA A 265 -11.66 9.55 15.33
CA ALA A 265 -13.06 9.84 15.04
C ALA A 265 -13.24 10.49 13.65
N ARG A 266 -12.41 11.49 13.30
CA ARG A 266 -12.43 12.13 11.97
C ARG A 266 -12.10 11.17 10.83
N ILE A 267 -11.14 10.26 11.02
CA ILE A 267 -10.79 9.21 10.06
C ILE A 267 -11.98 8.25 9.84
N ARG A 268 -12.66 7.86 10.93
CA ARG A 268 -13.85 7.00 10.88
C ARG A 268 -15.02 7.67 10.16
N GLU A 269 -15.30 8.94 10.48
CA GLU A 269 -16.35 9.76 9.86
C GLU A 269 -16.08 10.03 8.36
N ALA A 270 -14.82 10.23 7.99
CA ALA A 270 -14.41 10.35 6.59
C ALA A 270 -14.73 9.09 5.76
N GLY A 271 -14.93 7.94 6.41
CA GLY A 271 -15.39 6.72 5.76
C GLY A 271 -14.28 5.89 5.11
N PHE A 272 -13.02 6.06 5.54
CA PHE A 272 -11.90 5.24 5.08
C PHE A 272 -12.17 3.75 5.34
N ASN A 273 -12.20 2.93 4.29
CA ASN A 273 -12.54 1.51 4.44
C ASN A 273 -11.43 0.70 5.14
N TYR A 274 -10.20 1.24 5.19
CA TYR A 274 -9.03 0.63 5.83
C TYR A 274 -7.96 1.70 6.09
N VAL A 275 -7.36 1.66 7.27
CA VAL A 275 -6.20 2.47 7.66
C VAL A 275 -5.01 1.52 7.85
N GLY A 276 -3.99 1.66 7.02
CA GLY A 276 -2.74 0.92 7.19
C GLY A 276 -1.71 1.76 7.93
N ILE A 277 -1.34 1.37 9.14
CA ILE A 277 -0.39 2.08 10.00
C ILE A 277 1.00 1.46 9.83
N SER A 278 2.00 2.29 9.52
CA SER A 278 3.39 1.85 9.37
C SER A 278 4.10 1.72 10.71
N LEU A 279 4.59 0.52 11.01
CA LEU A 279 5.37 0.18 12.20
C LEU A 279 6.35 -0.93 11.80
N ASP A 280 7.65 -0.67 11.97
CA ASP A 280 8.73 -1.44 11.32
C ASP A 280 9.65 -2.19 12.32
N GLY A 281 9.13 -2.56 13.48
CA GLY A 281 9.86 -3.27 14.54
C GLY A 281 9.21 -3.05 15.91
N ILE A 282 9.76 -3.65 16.97
CA ILE A 282 9.24 -3.46 18.33
C ILE A 282 10.05 -2.38 19.06
N GLY A 283 9.36 -1.45 19.73
CA GLY A 283 9.98 -0.40 20.55
C GLY A 283 11.06 0.39 19.81
N GLU A 284 12.29 0.34 20.35
CA GLU A 284 13.44 1.09 19.83
C GLU A 284 13.84 0.68 18.40
N THR A 285 13.58 -0.56 17.97
CA THR A 285 13.84 -0.99 16.58
C THR A 285 13.02 -0.15 15.60
N ASN A 286 11.73 0.04 15.88
CA ASN A 286 10.89 0.93 15.09
C ASN A 286 11.35 2.39 15.22
N ASP A 287 11.62 2.90 16.41
CA ASP A 287 12.02 4.30 16.60
C ASP A 287 13.27 4.68 15.77
N ARG A 288 14.28 3.80 15.75
CA ARG A 288 15.48 3.95 14.93
C ARG A 288 15.16 3.87 13.43
N PHE A 289 14.29 2.95 13.01
CA PHE A 289 13.94 2.75 11.61
C PHE A 289 13.04 3.87 11.03
N ARG A 290 12.13 4.41 11.86
CA ARG A 290 11.24 5.55 11.54
C ARG A 290 11.91 6.91 11.75
N GLY A 291 13.08 6.95 12.40
CA GLY A 291 13.87 8.16 12.62
C GLY A 291 13.29 9.12 13.65
N MET A 292 12.57 8.62 14.67
CA MET A 292 12.01 9.43 15.76
C MET A 292 11.85 8.62 17.05
N PRO A 293 12.44 9.05 18.19
CA PRO A 293 12.17 8.46 19.51
C PRO A 293 10.70 8.54 19.93
N GLY A 294 10.16 7.44 20.42
CA GLY A 294 8.75 7.25 20.75
C GLY A 294 7.82 7.22 19.53
N ALA A 295 8.30 6.84 18.35
CA ALA A 295 7.45 6.60 17.19
C ALA A 295 6.58 5.36 17.39
N PHE A 296 7.14 4.30 17.99
CA PHE A 296 6.44 3.05 18.30
C PHE A 296 5.22 3.32 19.18
N GLU A 297 5.44 3.90 20.37
CA GLU A 297 4.39 4.24 21.32
C GLU A 297 3.30 5.16 20.73
N ARG A 298 3.67 6.09 19.84
CA ARG A 298 2.71 6.94 19.15
C ARG A 298 1.88 6.15 18.13
N ALA A 299 2.51 5.28 17.34
CA ALA A 299 1.82 4.42 16.38
C ALA A 299 0.89 3.39 17.06
N VAL A 300 1.33 2.78 18.17
CA VAL A 300 0.51 1.87 19.00
C VAL A 300 -0.73 2.59 19.53
N ARG A 301 -0.58 3.80 20.08
CA ARG A 301 -1.75 4.62 20.46
C ARG A 301 -2.67 4.92 19.28
N GLY A 302 -2.11 5.25 18.11
CA GLY A 302 -2.89 5.48 16.90
C GLY A 302 -3.70 4.26 16.42
N ILE A 303 -3.12 3.05 16.52
CA ILE A 303 -3.80 1.77 16.28
C ILE A 303 -4.98 1.62 17.25
N ARG A 304 -4.72 1.72 18.56
CA ARG A 304 -5.75 1.57 19.61
C ARG A 304 -6.87 2.59 19.47
N ASN A 305 -6.55 3.86 19.20
CA ASN A 305 -7.53 4.94 19.00
C ASN A 305 -8.45 4.66 17.80
N CYS A 306 -7.89 4.19 16.67
CA CYS A 306 -8.69 3.77 15.52
C CYS A 306 -9.59 2.57 15.86
N MET A 307 -9.06 1.56 16.55
CA MET A 307 -9.83 0.37 16.93
C MET A 307 -10.96 0.70 17.92
N ALA A 308 -10.74 1.63 18.85
CA ALA A 308 -11.75 2.10 19.80
C ALA A 308 -12.95 2.76 19.11
N VAL A 309 -12.74 3.49 18.01
CA VAL A 309 -13.82 4.02 17.15
C VAL A 309 -14.30 3.02 16.09
N GLY A 310 -13.91 1.74 16.19
CA GLY A 310 -14.31 0.66 15.27
C GLY A 310 -13.78 0.80 13.84
N GLN A 311 -12.74 1.60 13.61
CA GLN A 311 -12.07 1.72 12.31
C GLN A 311 -11.29 0.45 12.01
N LYS A 312 -11.40 -0.07 10.77
CA LYS A 312 -10.57 -1.20 10.30
C LYS A 312 -9.12 -0.72 10.14
N VAL A 313 -8.22 -1.30 10.93
CA VAL A 313 -6.77 -1.03 10.95
C VAL A 313 -6.00 -2.25 10.48
N GLY A 314 -4.81 -2.04 9.91
CA GLY A 314 -3.81 -3.10 9.78
C GLY A 314 -2.39 -2.58 9.75
N LEU A 315 -1.45 -3.48 10.03
CA LEU A 315 -0.02 -3.19 10.07
C LEU A 315 0.56 -3.10 8.65
N ARG A 316 1.52 -2.19 8.45
CA ARG A 316 2.45 -2.21 7.30
C ARG A 316 3.88 -2.18 7.82
N LEU A 317 4.69 -3.15 7.43
CA LEU A 317 6.09 -3.27 7.83
C LEU A 317 6.96 -3.57 6.63
N THR A 318 8.12 -2.93 6.50
CA THR A 318 9.15 -3.27 5.51
C THR A 318 10.22 -4.15 6.12
N LEU A 319 10.34 -5.39 5.64
CA LEU A 319 11.35 -6.35 6.08
C LEU A 319 12.74 -5.94 5.59
N THR A 320 13.70 -5.93 6.52
CA THR A 320 15.11 -5.65 6.30
C THR A 320 15.96 -6.44 7.31
N ARG A 321 17.28 -6.50 7.08
CA ARG A 321 18.25 -7.04 8.07
C ARG A 321 18.18 -6.37 9.44
N ARG A 322 17.64 -5.13 9.50
CA ARG A 322 17.54 -4.33 10.73
C ARG A 322 16.36 -4.71 11.64
N ASN A 323 15.34 -5.41 11.11
CA ASN A 323 14.10 -5.68 11.84
C ASN A 323 13.52 -7.09 11.67
N TYR A 324 13.97 -7.92 10.72
CA TYR A 324 13.41 -9.27 10.54
C TYR A 324 13.60 -10.20 11.76
N GLN A 325 14.56 -9.89 12.64
CA GLN A 325 14.76 -10.60 13.90
C GLN A 325 13.59 -10.41 14.87
N ASP A 326 12.87 -9.29 14.78
CA ASP A 326 11.67 -9.00 15.59
C ASP A 326 10.43 -9.78 15.09
N LEU A 327 10.50 -10.54 13.98
CA LEU A 327 9.31 -11.05 13.28
C LEU A 327 8.38 -11.90 14.15
N HIS A 328 8.91 -12.79 15.00
CA HIS A 328 8.08 -13.54 15.98
C HIS A 328 7.45 -12.62 17.05
N ALA A 329 8.12 -11.52 17.42
CA ALA A 329 7.58 -10.54 18.37
C ALA A 329 6.52 -9.66 17.71
N ILE A 330 6.67 -9.33 16.42
CA ILE A 330 5.67 -8.63 15.61
C ILE A 330 4.40 -9.48 15.47
N PHE A 331 4.52 -10.79 15.26
CA PHE A 331 3.34 -11.67 15.24
C PHE A 331 2.62 -11.74 16.59
N ARG A 332 3.35 -11.86 17.72
CA ARG A 332 2.72 -11.75 19.05
C ARG A 332 2.03 -10.40 19.26
N PHE A 333 2.68 -9.30 18.91
CA PHE A 333 2.11 -7.95 18.99
C PHE A 333 0.82 -7.80 18.13
N ILE A 334 0.79 -8.37 16.93
CA ILE A 334 -0.41 -8.40 16.08
C ILE A 334 -1.58 -9.11 16.79
N GLU A 335 -1.31 -10.24 17.46
CA GLU A 335 -2.30 -10.98 18.23
C GLU A 335 -2.74 -10.21 19.50
N GLU A 336 -1.78 -9.76 20.32
CA GLU A 336 -1.99 -9.07 21.60
C GLU A 336 -2.79 -7.76 21.44
N GLU A 337 -2.55 -7.00 20.38
CA GLU A 337 -3.30 -5.78 20.06
C GLU A 337 -4.62 -6.06 19.30
N GLY A 338 -4.90 -7.30 18.89
CA GLY A 338 -6.08 -7.65 18.09
C GLY A 338 -6.07 -7.08 16.67
N ILE A 339 -4.90 -6.88 16.06
CA ILE A 339 -4.75 -6.28 14.74
C ILE A 339 -5.24 -7.28 13.67
N GLN A 340 -6.32 -6.91 12.98
CA GLN A 340 -7.04 -7.79 12.05
C GLN A 340 -6.29 -8.09 10.74
N ARG A 341 -5.19 -7.39 10.46
CA ARG A 341 -4.52 -7.43 9.15
C ARG A 341 -3.07 -6.97 9.21
N ALA A 342 -2.16 -7.66 8.53
CA ALA A 342 -0.76 -7.26 8.40
C ALA A 342 -0.22 -7.46 6.97
N CYS A 343 0.50 -6.45 6.47
CA CYS A 343 1.20 -6.50 5.19
C CYS A 343 2.72 -6.43 5.44
N PHE A 344 3.43 -7.48 5.07
CA PHE A 344 4.90 -7.57 5.09
C PHE A 344 5.46 -7.19 3.71
N TYR A 345 6.08 -6.02 3.62
CA TYR A 345 6.70 -5.50 2.42
C TYR A 345 8.15 -5.97 2.33
N HIS A 346 8.59 -6.40 1.14
CA HIS A 346 10.02 -6.56 0.86
C HIS A 346 10.61 -5.19 0.49
N LEU A 347 11.83 -4.89 0.94
CA LEU A 347 12.48 -3.60 0.68
C LEU A 347 12.57 -3.31 -0.84
N VAL A 348 12.24 -2.09 -1.26
CA VAL A 348 12.47 -1.62 -2.63
C VAL A 348 13.40 -0.41 -2.60
N TYR A 349 14.38 -0.39 -3.50
CA TYR A 349 15.43 0.62 -3.57
C TYR A 349 14.89 1.90 -4.23
N ALA A 350 14.35 2.81 -3.41
CA ALA A 350 13.81 4.10 -3.85
C ALA A 350 13.93 5.16 -2.75
N GLY A 351 14.02 6.44 -3.13
CA GLY A 351 14.18 7.56 -2.20
C GLY A 351 15.39 7.36 -1.28
N ARG A 352 15.22 7.54 0.03
CA ARG A 352 16.28 7.25 1.02
C ARG A 352 16.63 5.76 1.13
N GLY A 353 15.72 4.88 0.72
CA GLY A 353 15.96 3.45 0.63
C GLY A 353 16.82 3.01 -0.56
N ASN A 354 17.21 3.93 -1.47
CA ASN A 354 18.00 3.61 -2.65
C ASN A 354 19.34 2.91 -2.31
N ASP A 355 20.04 3.41 -1.29
CA ASP A 355 21.36 2.91 -0.90
C ASP A 355 21.28 1.76 0.14
N MET A 356 20.06 1.31 0.46
CA MET A 356 19.79 0.24 1.45
C MET A 356 19.87 -1.18 0.86
N THR A 357 20.51 -1.38 -0.30
CA THR A 357 20.74 -2.72 -0.89
C THR A 357 21.48 -3.68 0.07
N ARG A 358 22.32 -3.14 0.95
CA ARG A 358 23.01 -3.88 2.02
C ARG A 358 22.13 -4.24 3.22
N ASP A 359 20.98 -3.58 3.35
CA ASP A 359 19.98 -3.85 4.40
C ASP A 359 18.86 -4.77 3.90
N ASP A 360 18.79 -5.11 2.61
CA ASP A 360 17.86 -6.15 2.12
C ASP A 360 18.26 -7.53 2.65
N LEU A 361 17.28 -8.43 2.77
CA LEU A 361 17.51 -9.78 3.23
C LEU A 361 18.28 -10.59 2.19
N SER A 362 19.26 -11.37 2.63
CA SER A 362 19.82 -12.42 1.78
C SER A 362 18.75 -13.47 1.48
N HIS A 363 18.86 -14.19 0.36
CA HIS A 363 17.88 -15.21 -0.04
C HIS A 363 17.56 -16.25 1.06
N ALA A 364 18.55 -16.61 1.88
CA ALA A 364 18.38 -17.51 3.03
C ALA A 364 17.65 -16.86 4.22
N GLU A 365 17.75 -15.54 4.39
CA GLU A 365 16.95 -14.80 5.37
C GLU A 365 15.54 -14.54 4.85
N THR A 366 15.36 -14.26 3.55
CA THR A 366 14.03 -14.14 2.93
C THR A 366 13.24 -15.44 3.07
N ARG A 367 13.85 -16.61 2.81
CA ARG A 367 13.23 -17.92 3.06
C ARG A 367 12.80 -18.09 4.52
N ARG A 368 13.72 -17.83 5.47
CA ARG A 368 13.41 -17.92 6.92
C ARG A 368 12.28 -16.96 7.33
N ALA A 369 12.26 -15.74 6.83
CA ALA A 369 11.18 -14.79 7.08
C ALA A 369 9.83 -15.30 6.52
N MET A 370 9.83 -15.85 5.29
CA MET A 370 8.65 -16.48 4.71
C MET A 370 8.19 -17.71 5.48
N ASP A 371 9.10 -18.56 5.95
CA ASP A 371 8.76 -19.74 6.75
C ASP A 371 8.06 -19.35 8.06
N ILE A 372 8.57 -18.32 8.74
CA ILE A 372 7.95 -17.73 9.94
C ILE A 372 6.56 -17.15 9.61
N ILE A 373 6.42 -16.41 8.50
CA ILE A 373 5.13 -15.86 8.06
C ILE A 373 4.11 -16.98 7.80
N LEU A 374 4.51 -18.06 7.13
CA LEU A 374 3.66 -19.22 6.84
C LEU A 374 3.25 -19.96 8.13
N GLU A 375 4.19 -20.14 9.07
CA GLU A 375 3.96 -20.76 10.38
C GLU A 375 2.90 -20.01 11.19
N HIS A 376 3.10 -18.70 11.44
CA HIS A 376 2.15 -17.89 12.21
C HIS A 376 0.81 -17.73 11.51
N THR A 377 0.78 -17.61 10.18
CA THR A 377 -0.49 -17.55 9.42
C THR A 377 -1.30 -18.84 9.61
N LEU A 378 -0.63 -20.00 9.62
CA LEU A 378 -1.29 -21.29 9.82
C LEU A 378 -1.74 -21.48 11.28
N ASP A 379 -0.97 -21.00 12.28
CA ASP A 379 -1.40 -20.98 13.68
C ASP A 379 -2.66 -20.12 13.88
N PHE A 380 -2.62 -18.86 13.43
CA PHE A 380 -3.75 -17.94 13.49
C PHE A 380 -5.00 -18.49 12.80
N HIS A 381 -4.82 -19.21 11.68
CA HIS A 381 -5.91 -19.88 10.99
C HIS A 381 -6.49 -21.04 11.82
N ARG A 382 -5.64 -21.95 12.31
CA ARG A 382 -6.05 -23.12 13.13
C ARG A 382 -6.75 -22.71 14.42
N ARG A 383 -6.31 -21.61 15.03
CA ARG A 383 -6.91 -21.01 16.24
C ARG A 383 -8.11 -20.10 15.95
N GLY A 384 -8.48 -19.91 14.68
CA GLY A 384 -9.67 -19.18 14.25
C GLY A 384 -9.58 -17.66 14.31
N LEU A 385 -8.42 -17.08 14.69
CA LEU A 385 -8.24 -15.65 15.03
C LEU A 385 -8.61 -14.68 13.91
N GLY A 386 -8.53 -15.12 12.65
CA GLY A 386 -9.06 -14.37 11.51
C GLY A 386 -8.25 -13.15 11.07
N ILE A 387 -6.97 -13.17 11.35
CA ILE A 387 -6.00 -12.16 10.94
C ILE A 387 -5.62 -12.38 9.45
N ASP A 388 -5.71 -11.32 8.65
CA ASP A 388 -5.37 -11.31 7.21
C ASP A 388 -3.88 -10.98 7.01
N ILE A 389 -3.07 -11.97 6.61
CA ILE A 389 -1.62 -11.85 6.44
C ILE A 389 -1.25 -11.83 4.95
N LEU A 390 -0.46 -10.83 4.57
CA LEU A 390 -0.04 -10.62 3.18
C LEU A 390 1.44 -10.33 3.07
N THR A 391 2.01 -10.66 1.92
CA THR A 391 3.30 -10.14 1.49
C THR A 391 3.19 -9.25 0.24
N VAL A 392 4.14 -8.33 0.11
CA VAL A 392 4.08 -7.20 -0.83
C VAL A 392 5.45 -6.93 -1.45
N ASP A 393 5.46 -6.51 -2.72
CA ASP A 393 6.65 -6.12 -3.51
C ASP A 393 7.71 -7.20 -3.77
N ASN A 394 7.40 -8.47 -3.44
CA ASN A 394 8.06 -9.65 -3.99
C ASN A 394 7.03 -10.72 -4.37
N HIS A 395 6.89 -11.02 -5.66
CA HIS A 395 5.88 -11.96 -6.15
C HIS A 395 6.39 -13.40 -6.20
N VAL A 396 7.64 -13.62 -5.79
CA VAL A 396 8.29 -14.93 -5.67
C VAL A 396 7.75 -15.71 -4.46
N ASP A 397 7.19 -15.00 -3.49
CA ASP A 397 6.47 -15.53 -2.33
C ASP A 397 5.31 -16.46 -2.72
N GLY A 398 4.63 -16.18 -3.84
CA GLY A 398 3.56 -17.03 -4.37
C GLY A 398 4.06 -18.43 -4.78
N PRO A 399 5.01 -18.54 -5.73
CA PRO A 399 5.67 -19.81 -6.06
C PRO A 399 6.33 -20.52 -4.87
N TYR A 400 6.93 -19.78 -3.93
CA TYR A 400 7.53 -20.38 -2.75
C TYR A 400 6.49 -21.03 -1.82
N LEU A 401 5.39 -20.32 -1.56
CA LEU A 401 4.22 -20.83 -0.84
C LEU A 401 3.64 -22.07 -1.55
N TYR A 402 3.53 -22.04 -2.88
CA TYR A 402 3.12 -23.21 -3.67
C TYR A 402 4.05 -24.42 -3.47
N LEU A 403 5.38 -24.23 -3.49
CA LEU A 403 6.36 -25.30 -3.22
C LEU A 403 6.19 -25.88 -1.81
N ARG A 404 5.97 -25.04 -0.78
CA ARG A 404 5.69 -25.49 0.60
C ARG A 404 4.38 -26.27 0.69
N LEU A 405 3.34 -25.87 -0.06
CA LEU A 405 2.08 -26.60 -0.13
C LEU A 405 2.24 -27.95 -0.84
N CYS A 406 3.02 -28.07 -1.91
CA CYS A 406 3.28 -29.37 -2.57
C CYS A 406 3.84 -30.42 -1.61
N GLN A 407 4.57 -30.01 -0.57
CA GLN A 407 5.14 -30.88 0.46
C GLN A 407 4.13 -31.27 1.57
N THR A 408 3.02 -30.54 1.74
CA THR A 408 2.18 -30.59 2.95
C THR A 408 0.69 -30.75 2.68
N ASP A 409 0.15 -30.08 1.66
CA ASP A 409 -1.22 -30.24 1.14
C ASP A 409 -1.24 -30.04 -0.38
N PRO A 410 -1.09 -31.13 -1.17
CA PRO A 410 -1.12 -31.07 -2.63
C PRO A 410 -2.46 -30.59 -3.22
N LYS A 411 -3.58 -30.73 -2.49
CA LYS A 411 -4.89 -30.24 -2.96
C LYS A 411 -4.96 -28.72 -2.86
N ARG A 412 -4.53 -28.16 -1.71
CA ARG A 412 -4.36 -26.71 -1.51
C ARG A 412 -3.34 -26.15 -2.49
N ALA A 413 -2.25 -26.86 -2.78
CA ALA A 413 -1.23 -26.45 -3.75
C ALA A 413 -1.82 -26.20 -5.14
N GLU A 414 -2.62 -27.12 -5.67
CA GLU A 414 -3.26 -26.97 -6.99
C GLU A 414 -4.29 -25.83 -7.03
N GLU A 415 -5.04 -25.59 -5.95
CA GLU A 415 -5.92 -24.41 -5.88
C GLU A 415 -5.11 -23.11 -5.83
N ALA A 416 -4.09 -23.03 -4.96
CA ALA A 416 -3.20 -21.87 -4.86
C ALA A 416 -2.50 -21.59 -6.20
N ARG A 417 -2.09 -22.63 -6.95
CA ARG A 417 -1.53 -22.50 -8.30
C ARG A 417 -2.47 -21.77 -9.25
N ARG A 418 -3.75 -22.16 -9.30
CA ARG A 418 -4.78 -21.52 -10.16
C ARG A 418 -5.01 -20.06 -9.77
N LEU A 419 -5.09 -19.78 -8.47
CA LEU A 419 -5.25 -18.42 -7.93
C LEU A 419 -4.04 -17.54 -8.28
N LEU A 420 -2.82 -18.09 -8.19
CA LEU A 420 -1.57 -17.39 -8.55
C LEU A 420 -1.44 -17.15 -10.06
N GLU A 421 -1.75 -18.13 -10.90
CA GLU A 421 -1.75 -17.96 -12.37
C GLU A 421 -2.81 -16.95 -12.84
N TRP A 422 -3.99 -16.92 -12.20
CA TRP A 422 -4.99 -15.87 -12.45
C TRP A 422 -4.52 -14.48 -12.00
N ASN A 423 -3.87 -14.41 -10.83
CA ASN A 423 -3.29 -13.16 -10.34
C ASN A 423 -2.22 -12.65 -11.32
N GLY A 424 -1.34 -13.55 -11.78
CA GLY A 424 -0.20 -13.30 -12.68
C GLY A 424 0.97 -12.57 -12.01
N GLY A 425 0.90 -12.40 -10.68
CA GLY A 425 1.90 -11.73 -9.87
C GLY A 425 2.31 -10.37 -10.44
N GLY A 426 3.62 -10.17 -10.57
CA GLY A 426 4.19 -8.91 -11.01
C GLY A 426 3.75 -8.51 -12.42
N ALA A 427 3.40 -9.46 -13.31
CA ALA A 427 2.95 -9.15 -14.67
C ALA A 427 1.67 -8.32 -14.70
N ASN A 428 0.93 -8.27 -13.58
CA ASN A 428 -0.24 -7.42 -13.40
C ASN A 428 -0.06 -6.39 -12.26
N SER A 429 1.19 -6.04 -11.93
CA SER A 429 1.53 -5.05 -10.91
C SER A 429 1.75 -3.65 -11.51
N SER A 430 2.99 -3.16 -11.50
CA SER A 430 3.36 -1.80 -11.92
C SER A 430 2.98 -1.54 -13.38
N GLY A 431 2.37 -0.39 -13.67
CA GLY A 431 1.89 -0.03 -15.02
C GLY A 431 0.62 -0.79 -15.48
N VAL A 432 0.07 -1.69 -14.64
CA VAL A 432 -1.09 -2.53 -14.98
C VAL A 432 -2.18 -2.47 -13.90
N GLY A 433 -2.02 -3.22 -12.80
CA GLY A 433 -2.98 -3.32 -11.69
C GLY A 433 -2.66 -2.44 -10.50
N PHE A 434 -1.52 -1.75 -10.51
CA PHE A 434 -1.14 -0.73 -9.54
C PHE A 434 -0.50 0.45 -10.27
N GLY A 435 -0.79 1.66 -9.83
CA GLY A 435 -0.22 2.90 -10.34
C GLY A 435 -0.07 3.95 -9.24
N ASN A 436 0.77 4.95 -9.46
CA ASN A 436 0.99 6.03 -8.51
C ASN A 436 0.86 7.41 -9.15
N ILE A 437 0.41 8.36 -8.33
CA ILE A 437 0.42 9.79 -8.64
C ILE A 437 1.23 10.47 -7.52
N ASP A 438 2.19 11.30 -7.89
CA ASP A 438 3.01 12.06 -6.95
C ASP A 438 2.28 13.33 -6.43
N PRO A 439 2.86 14.08 -5.48
CA PRO A 439 2.23 15.30 -4.98
C PRO A 439 2.06 16.38 -6.05
N GLN A 440 2.89 16.39 -7.09
CA GLN A 440 2.90 17.35 -8.19
C GLN A 440 1.97 16.93 -9.36
N GLY A 441 1.31 15.77 -9.27
CA GLY A 441 0.41 15.24 -10.29
C GLY A 441 1.08 14.36 -11.35
N ASN A 442 2.35 14.00 -11.20
CA ASN A 442 3.04 13.12 -12.14
C ASN A 442 2.56 11.68 -11.97
N VAL A 443 2.36 10.98 -13.10
CA VAL A 443 1.87 9.60 -13.14
C VAL A 443 3.04 8.63 -13.30
N HIS A 444 3.15 7.67 -12.37
CA HIS A 444 4.27 6.74 -12.26
C HIS A 444 3.81 5.26 -12.33
N PRO A 445 4.69 4.32 -12.77
CA PRO A 445 4.39 2.89 -12.81
C PRO A 445 3.91 2.31 -11.48
N ASP A 446 4.51 2.75 -10.38
CA ASP A 446 4.17 2.43 -9.00
C ASP A 446 4.80 3.47 -8.06
N GLN A 447 4.57 3.33 -6.75
CA GLN A 447 5.00 4.30 -5.73
C GLN A 447 6.53 4.38 -5.54
N PHE A 448 7.30 3.40 -6.02
CA PHE A 448 8.77 3.37 -5.89
C PHE A 448 9.46 3.82 -7.19
N TRP A 449 8.82 3.63 -8.34
CA TRP A 449 9.37 3.98 -9.66
C TRP A 449 9.22 5.46 -10.03
N GLN A 450 9.60 6.35 -9.11
CA GLN A 450 9.42 7.80 -9.24
C GLN A 450 10.35 8.46 -10.28
N GLN A 451 11.38 7.74 -10.75
CA GLN A 451 12.34 8.21 -11.77
C GLN A 451 11.82 8.14 -13.22
N HIS A 452 10.63 7.56 -13.44
CA HIS A 452 9.97 7.52 -14.76
C HIS A 452 8.55 8.05 -14.64
N THR A 453 8.20 9.04 -15.48
CA THR A 453 6.89 9.70 -15.49
C THR A 453 6.24 9.50 -16.85
N PHE A 454 4.98 9.05 -16.86
CA PHE A 454 4.20 8.85 -18.09
C PHE A 454 3.44 10.10 -18.55
N GLY A 455 3.25 11.07 -17.66
CA GLY A 455 2.57 12.35 -17.92
C GLY A 455 2.18 13.03 -16.61
N ASN A 456 1.56 14.21 -16.69
CA ASN A 456 1.04 14.93 -15.52
C ASN A 456 -0.47 15.16 -15.62
N VAL A 457 -1.19 14.96 -14.51
CA VAL A 457 -2.67 15.07 -14.48
C VAL A 457 -3.20 16.49 -14.68
N ARG A 458 -2.34 17.51 -14.60
CA ARG A 458 -2.64 18.91 -14.98
C ARG A 458 -2.71 19.11 -16.49
N GLU A 459 -2.10 18.22 -17.27
CA GLU A 459 -1.99 18.32 -18.74
C GLU A 459 -3.02 17.42 -19.45
N ARG A 460 -3.19 16.18 -18.94
CA ARG A 460 -4.12 15.18 -19.47
C ARG A 460 -4.70 14.35 -18.32
N PRO A 461 -5.95 13.84 -18.40
CA PRO A 461 -6.52 12.96 -17.38
C PRO A 461 -5.65 11.72 -17.10
N PHE A 462 -5.66 11.22 -15.86
CA PHE A 462 -4.94 9.98 -15.50
C PHE A 462 -5.47 8.80 -16.34
N SER A 463 -6.78 8.74 -16.58
CA SER A 463 -7.42 7.72 -17.40
C SER A 463 -6.83 7.60 -18.82
N GLU A 464 -6.43 8.71 -19.43
CA GLU A 464 -5.73 8.73 -20.71
C GLU A 464 -4.27 8.29 -20.56
N ILE A 465 -3.52 8.94 -19.66
CA ILE A 465 -2.09 8.67 -19.44
C ILE A 465 -1.86 7.19 -19.11
N TRP A 466 -2.76 6.57 -18.33
CA TRP A 466 -2.64 5.17 -17.94
C TRP A 466 -2.88 4.17 -19.08
N MET A 467 -3.64 4.58 -20.10
CA MET A 467 -3.98 3.75 -21.26
C MET A 467 -3.04 3.98 -22.46
N ASP A 468 -2.31 5.09 -22.47
CA ASP A 468 -1.37 5.48 -23.51
C ASP A 468 -0.14 4.54 -23.52
N THR A 469 0.03 3.76 -24.59
CA THR A 469 1.19 2.86 -24.77
C THR A 469 2.20 3.39 -25.78
N THR A 470 2.24 4.70 -26.03
CA THR A 470 3.31 5.32 -26.84
C THR A 470 4.65 5.32 -26.10
N ASP A 471 4.62 5.38 -24.76
CA ASP A 471 5.80 5.18 -23.92
C ASP A 471 6.27 3.70 -23.96
N PRO A 472 7.54 3.41 -24.34
CA PRO A 472 8.05 2.04 -24.44
C PRO A 472 8.09 1.27 -23.12
N LEU A 473 8.25 1.94 -21.98
CA LEU A 473 8.18 1.30 -20.66
C LEU A 473 6.73 0.95 -20.30
N MET A 474 5.77 1.83 -20.58
CA MET A 474 4.34 1.52 -20.38
C MET A 474 3.90 0.34 -21.23
N ALA A 475 4.21 0.36 -22.54
CA ALA A 475 3.96 -0.76 -23.45
C ALA A 475 4.63 -2.05 -22.96
N GLY A 476 5.90 -1.95 -22.55
CA GLY A 476 6.66 -3.05 -22.00
C GLY A 476 6.07 -3.62 -20.73
N LEU A 477 5.61 -2.79 -19.78
CA LEU A 477 5.01 -3.24 -18.52
C LEU A 477 3.68 -3.99 -18.76
N LYS A 478 2.83 -3.48 -19.65
CA LYS A 478 1.56 -4.12 -20.02
C LYS A 478 1.75 -5.43 -20.80
N ASN A 479 2.90 -5.66 -21.44
CA ASN A 479 3.23 -6.89 -22.17
C ASN A 479 4.62 -7.44 -21.80
N ARG A 480 4.92 -7.56 -20.50
CA ARG A 480 6.31 -7.78 -20.05
C ARG A 480 6.83 -9.20 -20.19
N LEU A 481 5.97 -10.22 -20.24
CA LEU A 481 6.40 -11.63 -20.16
C LEU A 481 7.42 -12.00 -21.27
N PRO A 482 7.25 -11.61 -22.55
CA PRO A 482 8.23 -11.89 -23.60
C PRO A 482 9.53 -11.09 -23.50
N LEU A 483 9.57 -10.03 -22.68
CA LEU A 483 10.74 -9.15 -22.54
C LEU A 483 11.73 -9.65 -21.48
N LEU A 484 11.28 -10.50 -20.55
CA LEU A 484 12.06 -10.94 -19.39
C LEU A 484 13.26 -11.81 -19.78
N LYS A 485 14.41 -11.52 -19.19
CA LYS A 485 15.72 -12.11 -19.51
C LYS A 485 16.23 -13.06 -18.42
N GLY A 486 17.34 -13.73 -18.71
CA GLY A 486 18.06 -14.58 -17.75
C GLY A 486 17.19 -15.71 -17.19
N LYS A 487 17.33 -16.03 -15.91
CA LYS A 487 16.59 -17.14 -15.28
C LYS A 487 15.06 -17.04 -15.39
N CYS A 488 14.52 -15.83 -15.58
CA CYS A 488 13.08 -15.62 -15.71
C CYS A 488 12.49 -16.13 -17.04
N SER A 489 13.23 -16.15 -18.15
CA SER A 489 12.69 -16.56 -19.47
C SER A 489 12.39 -18.06 -19.57
N ARG A 490 13.07 -18.87 -18.75
CA ARG A 490 12.91 -20.33 -18.66
C ARG A 490 12.20 -20.83 -17.40
N CYS A 491 11.81 -19.92 -16.50
CA CYS A 491 11.28 -20.30 -15.18
C CYS A 491 9.87 -20.91 -15.28
N ARG A 492 9.69 -22.13 -14.76
CA ARG A 492 8.39 -22.82 -14.72
C ARG A 492 7.27 -22.03 -14.00
N PHE A 493 7.65 -21.14 -13.08
CA PHE A 493 6.71 -20.29 -12.31
C PHE A 493 6.42 -18.93 -12.96
N LEU A 494 6.86 -18.69 -14.20
CA LEU A 494 6.72 -17.40 -14.86
C LEU A 494 5.26 -16.92 -14.92
N LYS A 495 4.28 -17.80 -15.11
CA LYS A 495 2.85 -17.45 -15.12
C LYS A 495 2.30 -17.04 -13.73
N MET A 496 2.93 -17.47 -12.64
CA MET A 496 2.51 -17.17 -11.26
C MET A 496 3.17 -15.90 -10.73
N CYS A 497 4.48 -15.75 -10.93
CA CYS A 497 5.28 -14.63 -10.43
C CYS A 497 5.34 -13.45 -11.40
N GLY A 498 5.25 -13.71 -12.70
CA GLY A 498 5.36 -12.72 -13.76
C GLY A 498 6.72 -12.02 -13.84
N GLY A 499 7.73 -12.44 -13.07
CA GLY A 499 9.02 -11.76 -12.93
C GLY A 499 9.11 -10.72 -11.79
N SER A 500 8.18 -10.71 -10.83
CA SER A 500 8.27 -9.86 -9.62
C SER A 500 8.48 -8.35 -9.87
N PHE A 501 9.37 -7.64 -9.16
CA PHE A 501 9.38 -6.18 -9.08
C PHE A 501 10.43 -5.56 -10.01
N ARG A 502 9.97 -4.92 -11.09
CA ARG A 502 10.84 -4.53 -12.22
C ARG A 502 11.70 -3.30 -11.92
N VAL A 503 11.25 -2.37 -11.08
CA VAL A 503 12.08 -1.26 -10.59
C VAL A 503 13.26 -1.77 -9.75
N ARG A 504 13.12 -2.89 -9.03
CA ARG A 504 14.24 -3.52 -8.29
C ARG A 504 15.29 -4.08 -9.25
N ALA A 505 14.86 -4.69 -10.37
CA ALA A 505 15.76 -5.13 -11.43
C ALA A 505 16.49 -3.94 -12.11
N LEU A 506 15.76 -2.87 -12.44
CA LEU A 506 16.32 -1.63 -12.99
C LEU A 506 17.35 -1.01 -12.05
N ALA A 507 17.04 -0.85 -10.77
CA ALA A 507 17.91 -0.20 -9.78
C ALA A 507 19.26 -0.92 -9.58
N VAL A 508 19.30 -2.24 -9.78
CA VAL A 508 20.51 -3.06 -9.57
C VAL A 508 21.27 -3.34 -10.88
N THR A 509 20.58 -3.47 -12.01
CA THR A 509 21.19 -3.92 -13.27
C THR A 509 21.20 -2.88 -14.39
N GLY A 510 20.45 -1.78 -14.25
CA GLY A 510 20.17 -0.83 -15.33
C GLY A 510 19.13 -1.33 -16.35
N ASP A 511 18.62 -2.56 -16.22
CA ASP A 511 17.66 -3.17 -17.14
C ASP A 511 16.38 -3.62 -16.41
N PRO A 512 15.20 -3.00 -16.69
CA PRO A 512 13.95 -3.37 -16.04
C PRO A 512 13.45 -4.76 -16.44
N TRP A 513 14.07 -5.42 -17.43
CA TRP A 513 13.70 -6.75 -17.92
C TRP A 513 14.68 -7.86 -17.45
N ALA A 514 15.77 -7.50 -16.77
CA ALA A 514 16.65 -8.46 -16.11
C ALA A 514 15.93 -9.23 -14.97
N PRO A 515 16.46 -10.39 -14.51
CA PRO A 515 15.94 -11.06 -13.32
C PRO A 515 15.83 -10.12 -12.12
N ASP A 516 14.74 -10.24 -11.34
CA ASP A 516 14.62 -9.53 -10.07
C ASP A 516 15.68 -10.08 -9.08
N PRO A 517 16.60 -9.26 -8.54
CA PRO A 517 17.64 -9.73 -7.62
C PRO A 517 17.07 -10.30 -6.31
N ALA A 518 15.84 -9.95 -5.94
CA ALA A 518 15.15 -10.53 -4.79
C ALA A 518 14.49 -11.90 -5.08
N CYS A 519 14.72 -12.48 -6.26
CA CYS A 519 14.25 -13.83 -6.58
C CYS A 519 15.12 -14.90 -5.93
N TYR A 520 14.68 -15.33 -4.74
CA TYR A 520 15.35 -16.28 -3.85
C TYR A 520 15.08 -17.77 -4.16
N LEU A 521 14.44 -18.10 -5.29
CA LEU A 521 14.34 -19.48 -5.79
C LEU A 521 15.65 -19.96 -6.40
N THR A 522 15.98 -21.23 -6.17
CA THR A 522 17.15 -21.92 -6.72
C THR A 522 16.96 -22.24 -8.21
N GLU A 523 18.04 -22.61 -8.91
CA GLU A 523 17.91 -23.04 -10.33
C GLU A 523 17.11 -24.35 -10.45
N GLU A 524 17.31 -25.31 -9.55
CA GLU A 524 16.55 -26.58 -9.41
C GLU A 524 15.04 -26.33 -9.26
N GLU A 525 14.64 -25.41 -8.37
CA GLU A 525 13.21 -25.09 -8.19
C GLU A 525 12.58 -24.49 -9.45
N ILE A 526 13.31 -23.65 -10.20
CA ILE A 526 12.76 -22.97 -11.39
C ILE A 526 12.83 -23.78 -12.68
N SER A 527 13.75 -24.75 -12.80
CA SER A 527 13.72 -25.76 -13.88
C SER A 527 12.65 -26.81 -13.58
N GLY A 528 12.62 -27.31 -12.34
CA GLY A 528 11.86 -28.50 -11.98
C GLY A 528 12.52 -29.81 -12.39
N GLU A 529 13.83 -29.77 -12.62
CA GLU A 529 14.72 -30.91 -12.92
C GLU A 529 15.43 -31.39 -11.65
#